data_AF-A0A7Z0ENL8-F1
#
_entry.id   AF-A0A7Z0ENL8-F1
#
_cell.length_a   1.000
_cell.length_b   1.000
_cell.length_c   1.000
_cell.angle_alpha   90.00
_cell.angle_beta   90.00
_cell.angle_gamma   90.00
#
_symmetry.space_group_name_H-M   'P 1'
#
loop_
_entity.id
_entity.type
_entity.pdbx_description
1 polymer ?
#
loop_
_entity_poly.entity_id
_entity_poly.type
_entity_poly.pdbx_seq_one_letter_code
_entity_poly.pdbx_strand_id
1 'polypeptide(L)'
;MTDQDLLHALRSGRIPPADAYAQLLDDYGEELFRRCILVLRDRDAAHVVLRDTLIVARAHASRLRDAERLGEWLHALAEAECARHRENGPRCPQPREWRMPERTSLVRARVLNGMCGPELDGYRTHVAARADHFDRDGFPLPQGGGLGPRGPASLVPVALALICALLAIACAGYVLARDSAHGPIPGAVSTRP
;
A
#
# COMPACT_ATOMS: atom_id res chain seq x y z
N MET A 1 24.58 -15.57 -1.20
CA MET A 1 24.50 -14.74 0.01
C MET A 1 23.11 -14.95 0.59
N THR A 2 22.90 -14.93 1.91
CA THR A 2 21.53 -15.07 2.45
C THR A 2 20.78 -13.75 2.37
N ASP A 3 19.44 -13.79 2.42
CA ASP A 3 18.62 -12.58 2.47
C ASP A 3 18.93 -11.71 3.69
N GLN A 4 19.27 -12.35 4.81
CA GLN A 4 19.73 -11.67 6.01
C GLN A 4 21.01 -10.89 5.78
N ASP A 5 22.00 -11.49 5.11
CA ASP A 5 23.26 -10.82 4.79
C ASP A 5 23.04 -9.65 3.83
N LEU A 6 22.22 -9.86 2.79
CA LEU A 6 21.89 -8.84 1.80
C LEU A 6 21.15 -7.66 2.43
N LEU A 7 20.13 -7.92 3.25
CA LEU A 7 19.38 -6.87 3.93
C LEU A 7 20.26 -6.10 4.92
N HIS A 8 21.13 -6.79 5.66
CA HIS A 8 22.09 -6.13 6.54
C HIS A 8 23.09 -5.26 5.75
N ALA A 9 23.58 -5.73 4.61
CA ALA A 9 24.46 -4.95 3.73
C ALA A 9 23.77 -3.68 3.23
N LEU A 10 22.52 -3.79 2.76
CA LEU A 10 21.70 -2.65 2.33
C LEU A 10 21.47 -1.63 3.45
N ARG A 11 21.06 -2.09 4.64
CA ARG A 11 20.82 -1.23 5.81
C ARG A 11 22.07 -0.52 6.29
N SER A 12 23.22 -1.20 6.25
CA SER A 12 24.47 -0.64 6.76
C SER A 12 25.00 0.52 5.94
N GLY A 13 24.64 0.60 4.65
CA GLY A 13 25.19 1.59 3.71
C GLY A 13 26.70 1.49 3.49
N ARG A 14 27.37 0.48 4.07
CA ARG A 14 28.84 0.35 4.06
C ARG A 14 29.41 -0.12 2.73
N ILE A 15 28.60 -0.84 1.95
CA ILE A 15 28.99 -1.25 0.60
C ILE A 15 28.64 -0.16 -0.42
N PRO A 16 29.50 0.04 -1.43
CA PRO A 16 29.23 0.96 -2.54
C PRO A 16 27.84 0.73 -3.15
N PRO A 17 27.15 1.79 -3.61
CA PRO A 17 25.86 1.67 -4.28
C PRO A 17 25.81 0.64 -5.40
N ALA A 18 26.82 0.63 -6.26
CA ALA A 18 26.92 -0.29 -7.38
C ALA A 18 26.94 -1.76 -6.94
N ASP A 19 27.67 -2.09 -5.88
CA ASP A 19 27.82 -3.46 -5.41
C ASP A 19 26.52 -4.00 -4.82
N ALA A 20 25.77 -3.19 -4.08
CA ALA A 20 24.49 -3.63 -3.54
C ALA A 20 23.43 -3.82 -4.64
N TYR A 21 23.41 -2.94 -5.65
CA TYR A 21 22.51 -3.12 -6.79
C TYR A 21 22.90 -4.35 -7.62
N ALA A 22 24.19 -4.60 -7.77
CA ALA A 22 24.70 -5.81 -8.41
C ALA A 22 24.20 -7.07 -7.70
N GLN A 23 24.34 -7.14 -6.37
CA GLN A 23 23.86 -8.28 -5.57
C GLN A 23 22.35 -8.48 -5.68
N LEU A 24 21.55 -7.41 -5.55
CA LEU A 24 20.09 -7.48 -5.74
C LEU A 24 19.72 -7.99 -7.14
N LEU A 25 20.44 -7.56 -8.18
CA LEU A 25 20.19 -8.02 -9.54
C LEU A 25 20.59 -9.49 -9.74
N ASP A 26 21.66 -9.94 -9.10
CA ASP A 26 22.14 -11.31 -9.21
C ASP A 26 21.18 -12.30 -8.53
N ASP A 27 20.63 -11.94 -7.37
CA ASP A 27 19.72 -12.81 -6.60
C ASP A 27 18.26 -12.70 -7.07
N TYR A 28 17.78 -11.49 -7.41
CA TYR A 28 16.35 -11.21 -7.66
C TYR A 28 16.03 -10.63 -9.04
N GLY A 29 17.03 -10.22 -9.81
CA GLY A 29 16.84 -9.36 -10.99
C GLY A 29 15.95 -9.97 -12.07
N GLU A 30 16.18 -11.23 -12.45
CA GLU A 30 15.40 -11.89 -13.52
C GLU A 30 13.93 -12.08 -13.13
N GLU A 31 13.65 -12.46 -11.88
CA GLU A 31 12.29 -12.68 -11.41
C GLU A 31 11.51 -11.37 -11.28
N LEU A 32 12.12 -10.32 -10.72
CA LEU A 32 11.51 -8.99 -10.67
C LEU A 32 11.31 -8.41 -12.08
N PHE A 33 12.27 -8.61 -12.99
CA PHE A 33 12.13 -8.17 -14.38
C PHE A 33 10.97 -8.87 -15.08
N ARG A 34 10.85 -10.19 -14.92
CA ARG A 34 9.73 -10.99 -15.45
C ARG A 34 8.40 -10.48 -14.93
N ARG A 35 8.30 -10.20 -13.62
CA ARG A 35 7.10 -9.62 -13.03
C ARG A 35 6.75 -8.28 -13.70
N CYS A 36 7.73 -7.40 -13.87
CA CYS A 36 7.53 -6.10 -14.54
C CYS A 36 7.06 -6.25 -15.99
N ILE A 37 7.62 -7.18 -16.77
CA ILE A 37 7.20 -7.47 -18.16
C ILE A 37 5.74 -7.94 -18.20
N LEU A 38 5.35 -8.85 -17.30
CA LEU A 38 3.98 -9.35 -17.23
C LEU A 38 2.96 -8.23 -16.96
N VAL A 39 3.35 -7.24 -16.16
CA VAL A 39 2.49 -6.10 -15.83
C VAL A 39 2.52 -5.06 -16.95
N LEU A 40 3.69 -4.59 -17.36
CA LEU A 40 3.82 -3.42 -18.24
C LEU A 40 3.68 -3.75 -19.72
N ARG A 41 3.98 -4.99 -20.12
CA ARG A 41 4.01 -5.46 -21.53
C ARG A 41 4.94 -4.63 -22.41
N ASP A 42 5.89 -3.93 -21.81
CA ASP A 42 6.87 -3.09 -22.45
C ASP A 42 8.22 -3.34 -21.77
N ARG A 43 9.22 -3.68 -22.59
CA ARG A 43 10.53 -4.08 -22.12
C ARG A 43 11.34 -2.91 -21.58
N ASP A 44 11.26 -1.76 -22.24
CA ASP A 44 12.01 -0.59 -21.82
C ASP A 44 11.37 0.02 -20.57
N ALA A 45 10.04 0.03 -20.48
CA ALA A 45 9.32 0.37 -19.25
C ALA A 45 9.68 -0.58 -18.09
N ALA A 46 9.79 -1.89 -18.35
CA ALA A 46 10.22 -2.84 -17.34
C ALA A 46 11.66 -2.58 -16.86
N HIS A 47 12.58 -2.14 -17.71
CA HIS A 47 13.92 -1.74 -17.27
C HIS A 47 13.88 -0.50 -16.37
N VAL A 48 13.05 0.49 -16.71
CA VAL A 48 12.86 1.70 -15.90
C VAL A 48 12.26 1.35 -14.53
N VAL A 49 11.22 0.53 -14.50
CA VAL A 49 10.54 0.15 -13.25
C VAL A 49 11.41 -0.75 -12.38
N LEU A 50 12.17 -1.69 -12.96
CA LEU A 50 13.13 -2.49 -12.20
C LEU A 50 14.21 -1.60 -11.57
N ARG A 51 14.73 -0.62 -12.31
CA ARG A 51 15.66 0.37 -11.77
C ARG A 51 15.05 1.08 -10.55
N ASP A 52 13.83 1.58 -10.70
CA ASP A 52 13.19 2.37 -9.63
C ASP A 52 12.91 1.52 -8.41
N THR A 53 12.49 0.27 -8.61
CA THR A 53 12.31 -0.74 -7.56
C THR A 53 13.58 -0.93 -6.74
N LEU A 54 14.74 -1.08 -7.40
CA LEU A 54 16.02 -1.29 -6.72
C LEU A 54 16.50 -0.04 -5.97
N ILE A 55 16.27 1.16 -6.54
CA ILE A 55 16.55 2.43 -5.87
C ILE A 55 15.70 2.56 -4.60
N VAL A 56 14.40 2.30 -4.70
CA VAL A 56 13.47 2.34 -3.55
C VAL A 56 13.86 1.29 -2.50
N ALA A 57 14.16 0.07 -2.93
CA ALA A 57 14.58 -1.00 -2.03
C ALA A 57 15.83 -0.60 -1.23
N ARG A 58 16.86 -0.05 -1.87
CA ARG A 58 18.05 0.41 -1.14
C ARG A 58 17.72 1.55 -0.18
N ALA A 59 16.94 2.54 -0.61
CA ALA A 59 16.61 3.71 0.21
C ALA A 59 15.77 3.36 1.45
N HIS A 60 14.94 2.32 1.36
CA HIS A 60 13.97 1.95 2.39
C HIS A 60 14.24 0.60 3.04
N ALA A 61 15.43 0.00 2.85
CA ALA A 61 15.82 -1.28 3.43
C ALA A 61 15.76 -1.32 4.97
N SER A 62 15.86 -0.16 5.64
CA SER A 62 15.71 -0.05 7.09
C SER A 62 14.27 -0.25 7.57
N ARG A 63 13.26 -0.14 6.67
CA ARG A 63 11.84 -0.28 7.02
C ARG A 63 11.39 -1.73 7.10
N LEU A 64 11.91 -2.59 6.23
CA LEU A 64 11.59 -4.01 6.24
C LEU A 64 12.05 -4.58 7.59
N ARG A 65 11.18 -5.18 8.39
CA ARG A 65 11.57 -5.68 9.72
C ARG A 65 12.20 -7.07 9.68
N ASP A 66 11.66 -7.93 8.84
CA ASP A 66 11.99 -9.34 8.72
C ASP A 66 12.79 -9.62 7.46
N ALA A 67 13.99 -10.20 7.61
CA ALA A 67 14.88 -10.49 6.49
C ALA A 67 14.39 -11.66 5.64
N GLU A 68 13.69 -12.62 6.22
CA GLU A 68 13.15 -13.78 5.49
C GLU A 68 12.07 -13.38 4.49
N ARG A 69 11.54 -12.15 4.63
CA ARG A 69 10.53 -11.58 3.75
C ARG A 69 11.12 -10.67 2.67
N LEU A 70 12.44 -10.66 2.48
CA LEU A 70 13.12 -9.79 1.51
C LEU A 70 12.58 -9.99 0.09
N GLY A 71 12.46 -11.24 -0.37
CA GLY A 71 11.91 -11.55 -1.68
C GLY A 71 10.46 -11.04 -1.86
N GLU A 72 9.58 -11.33 -0.89
CA GLU A 72 8.18 -10.85 -0.90
C GLU A 72 8.11 -9.32 -0.95
N TRP A 73 8.96 -8.66 -0.16
CA TRP A 73 9.01 -7.22 -0.08
C TRP A 73 9.49 -6.58 -1.39
N LEU A 74 10.51 -7.14 -2.03
CA LEU A 74 10.99 -6.70 -3.34
C LEU A 74 9.92 -6.85 -4.43
N HIS A 75 9.15 -7.95 -4.39
CA HIS A 75 8.01 -8.13 -5.29
C HIS A 75 6.91 -7.09 -5.06
N ALA A 76 6.56 -6.81 -3.80
CA ALA A 76 5.58 -5.79 -3.47
C ALA A 76 6.03 -4.39 -3.94
N LEU A 77 7.32 -4.07 -3.79
CA LEU A 77 7.90 -2.84 -4.34
C LEU A 77 7.77 -2.80 -5.87
N ALA A 78 8.11 -3.88 -6.57
CA ALA A 78 7.98 -3.95 -8.03
C ALA A 78 6.53 -3.73 -8.49
N GLU A 79 5.55 -4.28 -7.77
CA GLU A 79 4.13 -4.05 -8.05
C GLU A 79 3.72 -2.59 -7.84
N ALA A 80 4.16 -1.98 -6.75
CA ALA A 80 3.90 -0.57 -6.47
C ALA A 80 4.54 0.36 -7.52
N GLU A 81 5.77 0.06 -7.95
CA GLU A 81 6.46 0.80 -9.00
C GLU A 81 5.79 0.62 -10.37
N CYS A 82 5.33 -0.60 -10.71
CA CYS A 82 4.56 -0.83 -11.92
C CYS A 82 3.23 -0.05 -11.92
N ALA A 83 2.51 -0.05 -10.80
CA ALA A 83 1.25 0.68 -10.66
C ALA A 83 1.47 2.18 -10.88
N ARG A 84 2.48 2.74 -10.20
CA ARG A 84 2.83 4.16 -10.34
C ARG A 84 3.27 4.52 -11.76
N HIS A 85 4.03 3.66 -12.44
CA HIS A 85 4.40 3.88 -13.84
C HIS A 85 3.17 3.94 -14.75
N ARG A 86 2.16 3.08 -14.51
CA ARG A 86 0.90 3.11 -15.28
C ARG A 86 0.08 4.37 -15.00
N GLU A 87 0.08 4.86 -13.77
CA GLU A 87 -0.62 6.10 -13.40
C GLU A 87 0.01 7.34 -14.02
N ASN A 88 1.35 7.37 -14.11
CA ASN A 88 2.11 8.48 -14.69
C ASN A 88 2.26 8.38 -16.21
N GLY A 89 2.01 7.22 -16.80
CA GLY A 89 2.11 6.99 -18.24
C GLY A 89 0.95 7.64 -19.01
N PRO A 90 1.11 7.84 -20.33
CA PRO A 90 0.00 8.27 -21.16
C PRO A 90 -1.16 7.28 -21.05
N ARG A 91 -2.37 7.77 -20.82
CA ARG A 91 -3.62 6.98 -20.89
C ARG A 91 -3.91 6.61 -22.35
N CYS A 92 -3.11 5.71 -22.91
CA CYS A 92 -3.35 5.16 -24.23
C CYS A 92 -4.29 3.95 -24.11
N PRO A 93 -5.26 3.77 -25.03
CA PRO A 93 -6.02 2.54 -25.10
C PRO A 93 -5.02 1.38 -25.32
N GLN A 94 -4.88 0.50 -24.33
CA GLN A 94 -4.04 -0.67 -24.49
C GLN A 94 -4.59 -1.50 -25.66
N PRO A 95 -3.74 -1.94 -26.61
CA PRO A 95 -4.17 -2.85 -27.66
C PRO A 95 -4.92 -4.04 -27.05
N ARG A 96 -6.11 -4.35 -27.57
CA ARG A 96 -6.94 -5.46 -27.06
C ARG A 96 -6.25 -6.81 -27.20
N GLU A 97 -5.29 -6.91 -28.12
CA GLU A 97 -4.53 -8.13 -28.38
C GLU A 97 -3.30 -8.19 -27.48
N TRP A 98 -3.27 -9.18 -26.59
CA TRP A 98 -2.11 -9.51 -25.80
C TRP A 98 -1.03 -10.13 -26.68
N ARG A 99 0.12 -9.47 -26.81
CA ARG A 99 1.33 -10.07 -27.38
C ARG A 99 2.48 -9.85 -26.40
N MET A 100 3.16 -10.94 -26.04
CA MET A 100 4.38 -10.86 -25.24
C MET A 100 5.50 -10.17 -26.03
N PRO A 101 6.33 -9.31 -25.41
CA PRO A 101 7.50 -8.76 -26.08
C PRO A 101 8.43 -9.88 -26.55
N GLU A 102 9.02 -9.74 -27.75
CA GLU A 102 9.93 -10.75 -28.32
C GLU A 102 11.19 -10.97 -27.47
N ARG A 103 11.60 -9.97 -26.69
CA ARG A 103 12.74 -10.07 -25.76
C ARG A 103 12.28 -9.82 -24.33
N THR A 104 12.26 -10.87 -23.53
CA THR A 104 11.87 -10.83 -22.10
C THR A 104 13.05 -10.97 -21.15
N SER A 105 14.27 -11.16 -21.64
CA SER A 105 15.46 -11.27 -20.81
C SER A 105 15.94 -9.90 -20.30
N LEU A 106 16.33 -9.90 -19.03
CA LEU A 106 16.98 -8.77 -18.38
C LEU A 106 18.32 -8.47 -19.07
N VAL A 107 18.63 -7.19 -19.26
CA VAL A 107 19.98 -6.75 -19.64
C VAL A 107 20.58 -6.04 -18.44
N ARG A 108 21.28 -6.83 -17.61
CA ARG A 108 21.84 -6.40 -16.33
C ARG A 108 22.64 -5.11 -16.44
N ALA A 109 23.53 -5.03 -17.43
CA ALA A 109 24.38 -3.86 -17.66
C ALA A 109 23.57 -2.57 -17.92
N ARG A 110 22.43 -2.67 -18.62
CA ARG A 110 21.57 -1.51 -18.89
C ARG A 110 20.97 -0.96 -17.60
N VAL A 111 20.48 -1.84 -16.73
CA VAL A 111 19.86 -1.45 -15.45
C VAL A 111 20.92 -0.88 -14.50
N LEU A 112 22.07 -1.54 -14.38
CA LEU A 112 23.18 -1.06 -13.56
C LEU A 112 23.71 0.31 -14.00
N ASN A 113 23.98 0.48 -15.30
CA ASN A 113 24.46 1.77 -15.82
C ASN A 113 23.42 2.89 -15.61
N GLY A 114 22.13 2.56 -15.63
CA GLY A 114 21.04 3.51 -15.37
C GLY A 114 20.87 3.90 -13.90
N MET A 115 21.66 3.33 -12.97
CA MET A 115 21.61 3.58 -11.52
C MET A 115 22.95 3.99 -10.92
N CYS A 116 24.06 3.72 -11.60
CA CYS A 116 25.41 3.88 -11.09
C CYS A 116 26.06 5.11 -11.75
N GLY A 117 26.39 6.11 -10.93
CA GLY A 117 26.98 7.38 -11.35
C GLY A 117 26.58 8.49 -10.39
N PRO A 118 27.44 9.50 -10.12
CA PRO A 118 27.06 10.66 -9.31
C PRO A 118 26.00 11.54 -10.00
N GLU A 119 25.93 11.53 -11.34
CA GLU A 119 24.98 12.30 -12.14
C GLU A 119 23.53 11.87 -11.88
N LEU A 120 23.35 10.63 -11.41
CA LEU A 120 22.06 10.03 -11.09
C LEU A 120 21.61 10.29 -9.63
N ASP A 121 22.37 11.03 -8.82
CA ASP A 121 22.01 11.32 -7.42
C ASP A 121 20.67 12.02 -7.27
N GLY A 122 20.41 13.03 -8.10
CA GLY A 122 19.11 13.71 -8.12
C GLY A 122 17.96 12.76 -8.48
N TYR A 123 18.19 11.87 -9.46
CA TYR A 123 17.22 10.86 -9.85
C TYR A 123 16.94 9.87 -8.71
N ARG A 124 17.99 9.34 -8.06
CA ARG A 124 17.86 8.41 -6.93
C ARG A 124 17.12 9.05 -5.77
N THR A 125 17.45 10.30 -5.45
CA THR A 125 16.80 11.06 -4.39
C THR A 125 15.31 11.26 -4.69
N HIS A 126 14.99 11.63 -5.93
CA HIS A 126 13.60 11.81 -6.36
C HIS A 126 12.80 10.49 -6.27
N VAL A 127 13.33 9.41 -6.82
CA VAL A 127 12.70 8.08 -6.80
C VAL A 127 12.52 7.56 -5.37
N ALA A 128 13.52 7.74 -4.50
CA ALA A 128 13.44 7.37 -3.10
C ALA A 128 12.36 8.17 -2.35
N ALA A 129 12.28 9.48 -2.59
CA ALA A 129 11.35 10.38 -1.92
C ALA A 129 9.88 10.12 -2.32
N ARG A 130 9.60 9.75 -3.58
CA ARG A 130 8.23 9.46 -4.06
C ARG A 130 7.66 8.10 -3.59
N ALA A 131 8.48 7.30 -2.91
CA ALA A 131 8.07 6.05 -2.27
C ALA A 131 8.09 6.27 -0.75
N ASP A 132 7.03 6.86 -0.22
CA ASP A 132 6.95 7.33 1.17
C ASP A 132 5.89 6.60 2.02
N HIS A 133 4.99 5.84 1.39
CA HIS A 133 3.89 5.14 2.05
C HIS A 133 4.21 3.66 2.27
N PHE A 134 4.44 3.29 3.53
CA PHE A 134 4.69 1.92 3.97
C PHE A 134 3.85 1.59 5.19
N ASP A 135 3.50 0.31 5.34
CA ASP A 135 2.88 -0.19 6.56
C ASP A 135 3.89 -0.32 7.71
N ARG A 136 3.46 -0.93 8.82
CA ARG A 136 4.32 -1.10 10.00
C ARG A 136 5.47 -2.07 9.76
N ASP A 137 5.28 -3.08 8.90
CA ASP A 137 6.26 -4.11 8.60
C ASP A 137 7.24 -3.69 7.49
N GLY A 138 6.97 -2.54 6.89
CA GLY A 138 7.79 -1.92 5.86
C GLY A 138 7.33 -2.25 4.45
N PHE A 139 6.16 -2.87 4.26
CA PHE A 139 5.61 -3.17 2.93
C PHE A 139 4.97 -1.93 2.30
N PRO A 140 5.14 -1.71 0.99
CA PRO A 140 4.54 -0.56 0.32
C PRO A 140 3.02 -0.67 0.39
N LEU A 141 2.38 0.44 0.77
CA LEU A 141 0.92 0.54 0.67
C LEU A 141 0.55 0.85 -0.78
N PRO A 142 -0.57 0.29 -1.30
CA PRO A 142 -1.10 0.71 -2.59
C PRO A 142 -1.23 2.23 -2.61
N GLN A 143 -0.64 2.89 -3.62
CA GLN A 143 -0.87 4.31 -3.80
C GLN A 143 -2.36 4.48 -4.09
N GLY A 144 -3.08 5.02 -3.10
CA GLY A 144 -4.52 5.15 -3.18
C GLY A 144 -4.86 6.06 -4.36
N GLY A 145 -5.51 5.49 -5.38
CA GLY A 145 -6.10 6.24 -6.47
C GLY A 145 -6.99 7.34 -5.91
N GLY A 146 -6.48 8.56 -5.92
CA GLY A 146 -7.25 9.76 -5.62
C GLY A 146 -8.29 9.95 -6.71
N LEU A 147 -9.45 9.29 -6.55
CA LEU A 147 -10.80 9.62 -7.04
C LEU A 147 -11.72 8.40 -6.84
N GLY A 148 -11.89 7.97 -5.60
CA GLY A 148 -13.06 7.20 -5.16
C GLY A 148 -13.64 7.89 -3.93
N PRO A 149 -14.95 8.18 -3.84
CA PRO A 149 -15.52 8.77 -2.64
C PRO A 149 -15.14 7.85 -1.47
N ARG A 150 -14.61 8.45 -0.39
CA ARG A 150 -14.45 7.78 0.90
C ARG A 150 -15.68 6.92 1.13
N GLY A 151 -15.54 5.60 1.07
CA GLY A 151 -16.63 4.69 1.33
C GLY A 151 -17.25 5.01 2.70
N PRO A 152 -18.54 4.72 2.93
CA PRO A 152 -19.28 5.13 4.13
C PRO A 152 -18.83 4.41 5.42
N ALA A 153 -17.56 4.02 5.53
CA ALA A 153 -16.97 3.50 6.75
C ALA A 153 -16.78 4.60 7.84
N SER A 154 -16.89 5.88 7.48
CA SER A 154 -16.77 7.00 8.43
C SER A 154 -18.09 7.37 9.15
N LEU A 155 -19.23 6.77 8.77
CA LEU A 155 -20.53 7.09 9.38
C LEU A 155 -20.99 6.06 10.43
N VAL A 156 -20.27 4.94 10.57
CA VAL A 156 -20.53 3.93 11.62
C VAL A 156 -20.60 4.56 13.03
N PRO A 157 -19.67 5.44 13.46
CA PRO A 157 -19.77 6.04 14.79
C PRO A 157 -20.93 7.03 14.91
N VAL A 158 -21.30 7.72 13.84
CA VAL A 158 -22.43 8.68 13.82
C VAL A 158 -23.77 7.95 13.86
N ALA A 159 -23.91 6.88 13.08
CA ALA A 159 -25.09 6.02 13.08
C ALA A 159 -25.29 5.35 14.44
N LEU A 160 -24.20 4.84 15.06
CA LEU A 160 -24.25 4.27 16.39
C LEU A 160 -24.70 5.29 17.44
N ALA A 161 -24.17 6.52 17.39
CA ALA A 161 -24.57 7.59 18.30
C ALA A 161 -26.07 7.96 18.15
N LEU A 162 -26.57 8.02 16.91
CA LEU A 162 -27.99 8.29 16.65
C LEU A 162 -28.90 7.15 17.14
N ILE A 163 -28.50 5.90 16.93
CA ILE A 163 -29.24 4.73 17.44
C ILE A 163 -29.29 4.76 18.97
N CYS A 164 -28.17 5.03 19.64
CA CYS A 164 -28.13 5.15 21.10
C CYS A 164 -29.03 6.29 21.61
N ALA A 165 -29.04 7.44 20.95
CA ALA A 165 -29.89 8.57 21.33
C ALA A 165 -31.39 8.23 21.18
N LEU A 166 -31.78 7.58 20.07
CA LEU A 166 -33.16 7.15 19.85
C LEU A 166 -33.62 6.11 20.88
N LEU A 167 -32.77 5.15 21.22
CA LEU A 167 -33.07 4.15 22.25
C LEU A 167 -33.24 4.79 23.63
N ALA A 168 -32.42 5.79 23.98
CA ALA A 168 -32.55 6.50 25.25
C ALA A 168 -33.88 7.28 25.33
N ILE A 169 -34.27 7.98 24.25
CA ILE A 169 -35.55 8.70 24.17
C ILE A 169 -36.73 7.73 24.29
N ALA A 170 -36.69 6.60 23.57
CA ALA A 170 -37.74 5.58 23.64
C ALA A 170 -37.86 4.97 25.04
N CYS A 171 -36.74 4.67 25.70
CA CYS A 171 -36.73 4.17 27.08
C CYS A 171 -37.32 5.19 28.06
N ALA A 172 -36.95 6.47 27.95
CA ALA A 172 -37.50 7.53 28.80
C ALA A 172 -39.02 7.66 28.61
N GLY A 173 -39.49 7.65 27.36
CA GLY A 173 -40.94 7.67 27.06
C GLY A 173 -41.68 6.45 27.63
N TYR A 174 -41.08 5.26 27.55
CA TYR A 174 -41.65 4.04 28.13
C TYR A 174 -41.77 4.12 29.66
N VAL A 175 -40.76 4.65 30.35
CA VAL A 175 -40.79 4.82 31.81
C VAL A 175 -41.89 5.81 32.21
N LEU A 176 -41.98 6.98 31.57
CA LEU A 176 -43.05 7.94 31.83
C LEU A 176 -44.45 7.36 31.57
N ALA A 177 -44.62 6.59 30.50
CA ALA A 177 -45.89 5.93 30.18
C ALA A 177 -46.24 4.85 31.21
N ARG A 178 -45.23 4.12 31.71
CA ARG A 178 -45.41 3.09 32.75
C ARG A 178 -45.81 3.70 34.10
N ASP A 179 -45.23 4.84 34.47
CA ASP A 179 -45.60 5.57 35.69
C ASP A 179 -47.03 6.14 35.58
N SER A 180 -47.41 6.59 34.39
CA SER A 180 -48.78 7.06 34.10
C SER A 180 -49.83 5.94 34.18
N ALA A 181 -49.44 4.69 33.89
CA ALA A 181 -50.31 3.53 33.97
C ALA A 181 -50.53 3.01 35.42
N HIS A 182 -49.78 3.53 36.40
CA HIS A 182 -49.95 3.21 37.83
C HIS A 182 -50.62 4.34 38.62
N GLY A 183 -51.35 5.24 37.95
CA GLY A 183 -52.23 6.19 38.63
C GLY A 183 -53.21 5.44 39.55
N PRO A 184 -53.28 5.78 40.85
CA PRO A 184 -54.04 5.02 41.83
C PRO A 184 -55.52 5.02 41.45
N ILE A 185 -56.14 3.84 41.43
CA ILE A 185 -57.59 3.69 41.30
C ILE A 185 -58.22 4.56 42.40
N PRO A 186 -59.03 5.59 42.08
CA PRO A 186 -59.75 6.34 43.10
C PRO A 186 -60.79 5.38 43.68
N GLY A 187 -60.45 4.80 44.84
CA GLY A 187 -61.37 4.01 45.63
C GLY A 187 -62.61 4.83 45.92
N ALA A 188 -63.74 4.32 45.44
CA ALA A 188 -65.06 4.82 45.74
C ALA A 188 -65.28 4.86 47.26
N VAL A 189 -65.33 6.05 47.84
CA VAL A 189 -66.01 6.26 49.13
C VAL A 189 -67.47 6.52 48.82
N SER A 190 -68.25 5.45 48.93
CA SER A 190 -69.67 5.50 49.22
C SER A 190 -69.82 5.83 50.71
N THR A 191 -70.59 6.86 51.03
CA THR A 191 -71.67 6.83 52.06
C THR A 191 -72.31 8.22 52.19
N ARG A 192 -73.55 8.34 51.69
CA ARG A 192 -74.64 9.18 52.25
C ARG A 192 -75.30 8.41 53.42
N PRO A 193 -76.27 8.98 54.17
CA PRO A 193 -76.63 10.39 54.37
C PRO A 193 -76.34 10.88 55.80
#